data_AF-A0A7Y3HRE7-F1
#
_entry.id   AF-A0A7Y3HRE7-F1
#
_cell.length_a   1.000
_cell.length_b   1.000
_cell.length_c   1.000
_cell.angle_alpha   90.00
_cell.angle_beta   90.00
_cell.angle_gamma   90.00
#
_symmetry.space_group_name_H-M   'P 1'
#
loop_
_entity.id
_entity.type
_entity.pdbx_description
1 polymer ?
#
loop_
_entity_poly.entity_id
_entity_poly.type
_entity_poly.pdbx_seq_one_letter_code
_entity_poly.pdbx_strand_id
1 'polypeptide(L)'
;PVAADAFVGAYTLSQIDPSIFGVPTWGEGTEVTLSIGETSTQRTFAAVYLPAFGIGQDPADFVFDLVCESVEVPNSQGSGLQCSSGITLGSPRNGVKGTYDPFDDSSFTIYFRDDESDDCGGGVDASVRLTKV
;
A
#
# COMPACT_ATOMS: atom_id res chain seq x y z
N PRO A 1 -6.22 1.13 21.10
CA PRO A 1 -6.81 0.07 20.26
C PRO A 1 -7.78 0.69 19.23
N VAL A 2 -7.61 0.33 17.96
CA VAL A 2 -8.42 0.86 16.85
C VAL A 2 -9.81 0.22 16.84
N ALA A 3 -10.85 0.99 16.52
CA ALA A 3 -12.20 0.45 16.34
C ALA A 3 -12.26 -0.45 15.08
N ALA A 4 -13.05 -1.52 15.14
CA ALA A 4 -13.09 -2.52 14.08
C ALA A 4 -13.55 -1.95 12.72
N ASP A 5 -14.39 -0.93 12.75
CA ASP A 5 -14.97 -0.22 11.60
C ASP A 5 -14.28 1.11 11.29
N ALA A 6 -13.22 1.50 12.00
CA ALA A 6 -12.41 2.66 11.63
C ALA A 6 -11.56 2.37 10.39
N PHE A 7 -11.13 3.39 9.65
CA PHE A 7 -10.25 3.22 8.47
C PHE A 7 -10.85 2.34 7.37
N VAL A 8 -12.17 2.46 7.14
CA VAL A 8 -12.90 1.81 6.04
C VAL A 8 -13.60 2.87 5.18
N GLY A 9 -13.98 2.51 3.95
CA GLY A 9 -14.63 3.42 3.01
C GLY A 9 -13.67 4.01 1.98
N ALA A 10 -14.07 5.09 1.31
CA ALA A 10 -13.31 5.69 0.22
C ALA A 10 -12.15 6.57 0.71
N TYR A 11 -10.97 6.37 0.10
CA TYR A 11 -9.77 7.15 0.34
C TYR A 11 -9.09 7.50 -0.98
N THR A 12 -8.54 8.70 -1.06
CA THR A 12 -7.66 9.11 -2.15
C THR A 12 -6.20 8.82 -1.78
N LEU A 13 -5.47 8.18 -2.69
CA LEU A 13 -4.03 7.93 -2.60
C LEU A 13 -3.24 9.11 -3.15
N SER A 14 -2.25 9.57 -2.39
CA SER A 14 -1.23 10.52 -2.84
C SER A 14 0.16 9.98 -2.57
N GLN A 15 1.01 9.94 -3.59
CA GLN A 15 2.37 9.42 -3.46
C GLN A 15 3.26 10.37 -2.67
N ILE A 16 4.06 9.83 -1.74
CA ILE A 16 5.11 10.57 -1.03
C ILE A 16 6.48 10.16 -1.58
N ASP A 17 6.85 8.88 -1.43
CA ASP A 17 8.08 8.30 -1.99
C ASP A 17 7.71 7.32 -3.11
N PRO A 18 8.21 7.46 -4.35
CA PRO A 18 7.69 6.74 -5.52
C PRO A 18 8.08 5.25 -5.55
N SER A 19 7.47 4.52 -6.48
CA SER A 19 7.87 3.14 -6.83
C SER A 19 9.30 3.04 -7.37
N ILE A 20 9.79 1.82 -7.60
CA ILE A 20 11.10 1.55 -8.22
C ILE A 20 11.31 2.23 -9.58
N PHE A 21 10.23 2.60 -10.27
CA PHE A 21 10.29 3.27 -11.57
C PHE A 21 10.10 4.79 -11.49
N GLY A 22 10.10 5.39 -10.29
CA GLY A 22 9.97 6.83 -10.11
C GLY A 22 8.57 7.37 -10.42
N VAL A 23 7.55 6.50 -10.43
CA VAL A 23 6.14 6.85 -10.66
C VAL A 23 5.27 6.44 -9.47
N PRO A 24 4.07 7.03 -9.31
CA PRO A 24 3.13 6.60 -8.28
C PRO A 24 2.76 5.11 -8.41
N THR A 25 2.85 4.37 -7.30
CA THR A 25 2.65 2.92 -7.26
C THR A 25 1.26 2.51 -7.74
N TRP A 26 0.22 3.30 -7.42
CA TRP A 26 -1.16 3.03 -7.84
C TRP A 26 -1.79 4.18 -8.64
N GLY A 27 -0.97 5.11 -9.15
CA GLY A 27 -1.45 6.35 -9.76
C GLY A 27 -1.73 7.46 -8.72
N GLU A 28 -1.38 8.70 -9.07
CA GLU A 28 -1.63 9.85 -8.19
C GLU A 28 -3.12 10.20 -8.18
N GLY A 29 -3.70 10.40 -7.00
CA GLY A 29 -5.11 10.76 -6.84
C GLY A 29 -6.07 9.60 -7.05
N THR A 30 -5.58 8.36 -7.13
CA THR A 30 -6.43 7.17 -7.26
C THR A 30 -7.31 7.01 -6.02
N GLU A 31 -8.62 6.88 -6.22
CA GLU A 31 -9.56 6.54 -5.15
C GLU A 31 -9.62 5.02 -4.96
N VAL A 32 -9.46 4.57 -3.72
CA VAL A 32 -9.59 3.17 -3.31
C VAL A 32 -10.62 3.04 -2.20
N THR A 33 -11.29 1.90 -2.15
CA THR A 33 -12.20 1.58 -1.03
C THR A 33 -11.51 0.63 -0.07
N LEU A 34 -11.21 1.11 1.14
CA LEU A 34 -10.71 0.29 2.22
C LEU A 34 -11.83 -0.56 2.83
N SER A 35 -11.54 -1.83 3.04
CA SER A 35 -12.41 -2.75 3.76
C SER A 35 -11.63 -3.55 4.82
N ILE A 36 -12.33 -4.20 5.73
CA ILE A 36 -11.71 -5.07 6.74
C ILE A 36 -11.15 -6.31 6.04
N GLY A 37 -9.88 -6.63 6.33
CA GLY A 37 -9.22 -7.84 5.83
C GLY A 37 -9.54 -9.08 6.67
N GLU A 38 -8.56 -9.97 6.83
CA GLU A 38 -8.73 -11.24 7.55
C GLU A 38 -8.92 -11.06 9.07
N THR A 39 -8.43 -9.95 9.62
CA THR A 39 -8.53 -9.62 11.04
C THR A 39 -9.15 -8.24 11.26
N SER A 40 -9.64 -7.95 12.46
CA SER A 40 -10.24 -6.65 12.78
C SER A 40 -9.28 -5.47 12.68
N THR A 41 -7.97 -5.72 12.73
CA THR A 41 -6.91 -4.71 12.58
C THR A 41 -6.37 -4.60 11.16
N GLN A 42 -6.72 -5.52 10.27
CA GLN A 42 -6.26 -5.51 8.89
C GLN A 42 -7.19 -4.70 8.00
N ARG A 43 -6.62 -3.97 7.05
CA ARG A 43 -7.34 -3.32 5.97
C ARG A 43 -6.83 -3.81 4.63
N THR A 44 -7.71 -3.83 3.65
CA THR A 44 -7.40 -4.23 2.27
C THR A 44 -8.05 -3.27 1.27
N PHE A 45 -7.39 -3.06 0.14
CA PHE A 45 -7.96 -2.46 -1.06
C PHE A 45 -7.40 -3.11 -2.32
N ALA A 46 -8.17 -3.06 -3.41
CA ALA A 46 -7.71 -3.47 -4.73
C ALA A 46 -7.30 -2.25 -5.55
N ALA A 47 -6.13 -2.29 -6.20
CA ALA A 47 -5.70 -1.26 -7.12
C ALA A 47 -4.75 -1.81 -8.20
N VAL A 48 -4.69 -1.15 -9.35
CA VAL A 48 -3.76 -1.50 -10.43
C VAL A 48 -2.37 -1.00 -10.05
N TYR A 49 -1.38 -1.90 -9.95
CA TYR A 49 0.02 -1.54 -9.71
C TYR A 49 0.67 -0.94 -10.97
N LEU A 50 1.36 0.19 -10.85
CA LEU A 50 1.99 0.95 -11.93
C LEU A 50 1.07 1.22 -13.14
N PRO A 51 -0.10 1.84 -12.95
CA PRO A 51 -1.03 2.09 -14.04
C PRO A 51 -0.46 3.06 -15.09
N ALA A 52 0.55 3.86 -14.72
CA ALA A 52 1.25 4.79 -15.61
C ALA A 52 1.87 4.12 -16.85
N PHE A 53 2.18 2.82 -16.78
CA PHE A 53 2.73 2.08 -17.92
C PHE A 53 1.67 1.48 -18.84
N GLY A 54 0.38 1.50 -18.46
CA GLY A 54 -0.71 1.02 -19.31
C GLY A 54 -0.59 -0.44 -19.73
N ILE A 55 0.00 -1.29 -18.88
CA ILE A 55 0.31 -2.70 -19.20
C ILE A 55 -0.97 -3.56 -19.31
N GLY A 56 -2.05 -3.21 -18.60
CA GLY A 56 -3.37 -3.84 -18.74
C GLY A 56 -3.63 -5.03 -17.80
N GLN A 57 -2.87 -5.15 -16.72
CA GLN A 57 -3.12 -6.07 -15.61
C GLN A 57 -4.37 -5.68 -14.81
N ASP A 58 -5.03 -6.70 -14.28
CA ASP A 58 -6.14 -6.51 -13.34
C ASP A 58 -5.63 -5.89 -12.03
N PRO A 59 -6.51 -5.20 -11.26
CA PRO A 59 -6.19 -4.77 -9.90
C PRO A 59 -5.77 -5.95 -9.02
N ALA A 60 -4.78 -5.71 -8.16
CA ALA A 60 -4.35 -6.65 -7.13
C ALA A 60 -4.72 -6.12 -5.74
N ASP A 61 -5.00 -7.04 -4.82
CA ASP A 61 -5.26 -6.70 -3.42
C ASP A 61 -3.96 -6.30 -2.73
N PHE A 62 -4.03 -5.22 -1.95
CA PHE A 62 -2.98 -4.77 -1.05
C PHE A 62 -3.52 -4.70 0.37
N VAL A 63 -2.79 -5.30 1.30
CA VAL A 63 -3.15 -5.42 2.71
C VAL A 63 -2.16 -4.70 3.61
N PHE A 64 -2.67 -4.17 4.73
CA PHE A 64 -1.86 -3.62 5.80
C PHE A 64 -2.57 -3.78 7.15
N ASP A 65 -1.80 -3.82 8.23
CA ASP A 65 -2.26 -4.00 9.60
C ASP A 65 -2.09 -2.71 10.42
N LEU A 66 -3.11 -2.40 11.21
CA LEU A 66 -3.12 -1.28 12.15
C LEU A 66 -2.71 -1.77 13.55
N VAL A 67 -1.44 -1.59 13.91
CA VAL A 67 -0.85 -2.14 15.14
C VAL A 67 -0.24 -1.02 15.99
N CYS A 68 -0.81 -0.75 17.16
CA CYS A 68 -0.28 0.24 18.12
C CYS A 68 0.16 1.55 17.43
N GLU A 69 -0.79 2.21 16.77
CA GLU A 69 -0.58 3.50 16.08
C GLU A 69 0.41 3.44 14.88
N SER A 70 0.87 2.25 14.51
CA SER A 70 1.72 1.98 13.34
C SER A 70 0.96 1.23 12.25
N VAL A 71 1.29 1.51 11.00
CA VAL A 71 0.82 0.78 9.83
C VAL A 71 1.92 -0.19 9.39
N GLU A 72 1.60 -1.48 9.42
CA GLU A 72 2.51 -2.57 9.06
C GLU A 72 2.06 -3.22 7.77
N VAL A 73 3.00 -3.48 6.85
CA VAL A 73 2.70 -4.07 5.54
C VAL A 73 3.25 -5.48 5.52
N PRO A 74 2.39 -6.52 5.45
CA PRO A 74 2.84 -7.91 5.29
C PRO A 74 3.70 -8.09 4.03
N ASN A 75 4.63 -9.02 4.09
CA ASN A 75 5.52 -9.36 2.97
C ASN A 75 4.80 -10.17 1.89
N SER A 76 5.45 -10.26 0.72
CA SER A 76 5.07 -11.17 -0.38
C SER A 76 3.71 -10.87 -1.01
N GLN A 77 3.28 -9.62 -1.05
CA GLN A 77 2.03 -9.22 -1.71
C GLN A 77 2.26 -9.08 -3.23
N GLY A 78 1.66 -9.95 -4.02
CA GLY A 78 1.86 -9.96 -5.47
C GLY A 78 1.29 -8.71 -6.15
N SER A 79 2.09 -8.05 -6.99
CA SER A 79 1.67 -6.87 -7.73
C SER A 79 0.86 -7.18 -9.01
N GLY A 80 0.88 -8.44 -9.46
CA GLY A 80 0.33 -8.85 -10.76
C GLY A 80 1.27 -8.63 -11.95
N LEU A 81 2.45 -8.01 -11.73
CA LEU A 81 3.49 -7.81 -12.74
C LEU A 81 4.77 -8.59 -12.38
N GLN A 82 5.61 -8.81 -13.39
CA GLN A 82 6.90 -9.48 -13.23
C GLN A 82 7.94 -8.91 -14.19
N CYS A 83 9.20 -8.84 -13.74
CA CYS A 83 10.36 -8.69 -14.60
C CYS A 83 10.96 -10.07 -14.93
N SER A 84 11.06 -10.94 -13.94
CA SER A 84 11.58 -12.31 -14.09
C SER A 84 10.68 -13.36 -13.43
N SER A 85 10.33 -13.16 -12.16
CA SER A 85 9.65 -14.15 -11.31
C SER A 85 8.38 -13.62 -10.64
N GLY A 86 8.22 -12.31 -10.56
CA GLY A 86 7.09 -11.66 -9.89
C GLY A 86 7.57 -10.52 -9.00
N ILE A 87 6.99 -9.34 -9.22
CA ILE A 87 7.22 -8.18 -8.36
C ILE A 87 6.27 -8.32 -7.17
N THR A 88 6.83 -8.31 -5.97
CA THR A 88 6.06 -8.31 -4.71
C THR A 88 6.25 -7.00 -3.94
N LEU A 89 5.26 -6.65 -3.14
CA LEU A 89 5.28 -5.57 -2.17
C LEU A 89 5.39 -6.15 -0.76
N GLY A 90 6.08 -5.47 0.14
CA GLY A 90 6.29 -5.96 1.51
C GLY A 90 6.63 -4.90 2.54
N SER A 91 7.11 -5.33 3.69
CA SER A 91 7.61 -4.43 4.73
C SER A 91 8.83 -3.65 4.26
N PRO A 92 8.93 -2.34 4.56
CA PRO A 92 10.06 -1.50 4.16
C PRO A 92 11.36 -1.95 4.82
N ARG A 93 12.47 -1.92 4.06
CA ARG A 93 13.78 -2.43 4.54
C ARG A 93 14.45 -1.49 5.54
N ASN A 94 14.18 -0.18 5.47
CA ASN A 94 14.70 0.81 6.41
C ASN A 94 14.03 0.75 7.80
N GLY A 95 12.96 -0.06 7.96
CA GLY A 95 12.21 -0.21 9.22
C GLY A 95 11.28 0.97 9.55
N VAL A 96 11.18 1.99 8.69
CA VAL A 96 10.23 3.10 8.84
C VAL A 96 8.83 2.57 8.58
N LYS A 97 7.92 2.79 9.52
CA LYS A 97 6.53 2.39 9.40
C LYS A 97 5.64 3.59 9.17
N GLY A 98 4.49 3.34 8.56
CA GLY A 98 3.41 4.32 8.55
C GLY A 98 2.85 4.54 9.95
N THR A 99 2.14 5.64 10.14
CA THR A 99 1.46 5.97 11.40
C THR A 99 0.01 6.35 11.14
N TYR A 100 -0.85 6.07 12.11
CA TYR A 100 -2.27 6.47 12.09
C TYR A 100 -2.69 6.98 13.48
N ASP A 101 -3.71 7.83 13.54
CA ASP A 101 -4.36 8.23 14.80
C ASP A 101 -5.60 7.35 15.02
N PRO A 102 -5.68 6.54 16.10
CA PRO A 102 -6.81 5.65 16.33
C PRO A 102 -8.15 6.37 16.54
N PHE A 103 -8.15 7.70 16.71
CA PHE A 103 -9.33 8.54 16.88
C PHE A 103 -9.62 9.45 15.68
N ASP A 104 -8.74 9.46 14.67
CA ASP A 104 -8.88 10.28 13.47
C ASP A 104 -8.47 9.48 12.22
N ASP A 105 -9.48 9.07 11.44
CA ASP A 105 -9.27 8.35 10.18
C ASP A 105 -9.31 9.25 8.95
N SER A 106 -9.17 10.58 9.13
CA SER A 106 -9.13 11.53 8.01
C SER A 106 -7.91 11.36 7.12
N SER A 107 -6.76 10.98 7.69
CA SER A 107 -5.57 10.63 6.91
C SER A 107 -4.57 9.78 7.68
N PHE A 108 -3.79 9.00 6.95
CA PHE A 108 -2.67 8.23 7.48
C PHE A 108 -1.66 7.92 6.37
N THR A 109 -0.48 7.43 6.75
CA THR A 109 0.56 7.05 5.78
C THR A 109 0.84 5.57 5.82
N ILE A 110 1.22 5.01 4.67
CA ILE A 110 1.71 3.64 4.54
C ILE A 110 3.13 3.72 3.99
N TYR A 111 4.04 2.97 4.60
CA TYR A 111 5.39 2.72 4.07
C TYR A 111 5.51 1.25 3.75
N PHE A 112 6.08 0.94 2.59
CA PHE A 112 6.24 -0.41 2.09
C PHE A 112 7.50 -0.53 1.24
N ARG A 113 7.93 -1.76 0.99
CA ARG A 113 8.96 -2.07 0.02
C ARG A 113 8.29 -2.35 -1.32
N ASP A 114 8.66 -1.58 -2.34
CA ASP A 114 8.32 -1.83 -3.74
C ASP A 114 9.43 -2.70 -4.36
N ASP A 115 9.04 -3.75 -5.08
CA ASP A 115 9.93 -4.82 -5.57
C ASP A 115 10.76 -5.46 -4.45
N GLU A 116 10.07 -6.08 -3.49
CA GLU A 116 10.63 -6.66 -2.27
C GLU A 116 11.74 -7.69 -2.53
N SER A 117 11.55 -8.52 -3.56
CA SER A 117 12.48 -9.56 -4.01
C SER A 117 13.58 -9.05 -4.94
N ASP A 118 13.60 -7.74 -5.24
CA ASP A 118 14.48 -7.12 -6.23
C ASP A 118 14.36 -7.80 -7.63
N ASP A 119 13.14 -8.22 -8.04
CA ASP A 119 12.84 -8.90 -9.31
C ASP A 119 13.19 -8.05 -10.53
N CYS A 120 13.11 -6.73 -10.40
CA CYS A 120 13.49 -5.75 -11.42
C CYS A 120 14.87 -5.13 -11.19
N GLY A 121 15.68 -5.70 -10.30
CA GLY A 121 17.09 -5.32 -10.12
C GLY A 121 17.35 -4.24 -9.08
N GLY A 122 16.38 -3.92 -8.22
CA GLY A 122 16.60 -3.07 -7.06
C GLY A 122 15.33 -2.43 -6.53
N GLY A 123 14.74 -3.05 -5.52
CA GLY A 123 13.59 -2.50 -4.80
C GLY A 123 13.89 -1.17 -4.12
N VAL A 124 12.84 -0.44 -3.79
CA VAL A 124 12.91 0.80 -3.02
C VAL A 124 11.86 0.80 -1.93
N ASP A 125 12.15 1.50 -0.83
CA ASP A 125 11.10 1.78 0.15
C ASP A 125 10.27 2.95 -0.39
N ALA A 126 8.98 2.71 -0.58
CA ALA A 126 8.01 3.64 -1.12
C ALA A 126 6.96 3.97 -0.06
N SER A 127 6.23 5.08 -0.26
CA SER A 127 5.23 5.51 0.70
C SER A 127 4.10 6.32 0.06
N VAL A 128 2.91 6.18 0.65
CA VAL A 128 1.68 6.87 0.22
C VAL A 128 0.96 7.47 1.42
N ARG A 129 0.25 8.57 1.20
CA ARG A 129 -0.78 9.09 2.10
C ARG A 129 -2.16 8.69 1.59
N LEU A 130 -2.99 8.18 2.48
CA LEU A 130 -4.42 8.02 2.25
C LEU A 130 -5.15 9.17 2.93
N THR A 131 -6.05 9.82 2.19
CA THR A 131 -6.94 10.86 2.73
C THR A 131 -8.38 10.45 2.49
N LYS A 132 -9.20 10.47 3.55
CA LYS A 132 -10.60 10.07 3.48
C LYS A 132 -11.39 11.04 2.58
N VAL A 133 -12.30 10.49 1.77
CA VAL A 133 -13.19 11.24 0.86
C VAL A 133 -14.43 11.75 1.59
#